data_AF-A0A972NYV3-F1
#
_entry.id   AF-A0A972NYV3-F1
#
_cell.length_a   1.000
_cell.length_b   1.000
_cell.length_c   1.000
_cell.angle_alpha   90.00
_cell.angle_beta   90.00
_cell.angle_gamma   90.00
#
_symmetry.space_group_name_H-M   'P 1'
#
loop_
_entity.id
_entity.type
_entity.pdbx_description
1 polymer ?
#
loop_
_entity_poly.entity_id
_entity_poly.type
_entity_poly.pdbx_seq_one_letter_code
_entity_poly.pdbx_strand_id
1 'polypeptide(L)'
;MSKLFSRTKVGHFELQHRVVLAPLTRMRTEPGNIPGDLMVEYYTQRATDGGLLVTDATAVSQLGIAYVDAPGIYTEEQVKGWKRVIDAVHAKGARIFLQMWHAGRQAHPANTDGVTPVAPSALRSLEHAAIRDGNGQVAEAELPVPRALETNEIPGIVEQFRRGAVLAKQAGFDGVELHGANGYLFEQFLLDGTNHRDDVYGGPIENRARFLFDTLDAVVSVWGPGRVALRLSPSGTYGTMSDSNPHATFGYVAERLNQCGLAYLHVIEPRIRGIVEQETSDSDVTSKDIRRIYKGTIIAAGGFTGESAEQIIVDGHADLVAFGRMFVSNPDLPERLRSGAPLNQYDRTTFYGGDARGYTDYKSMLEDAVA
;
A
#
# COMPACT_ATOMS: atom_id res chain seq x y z
N MET A 1 28.56 -0.91 12.63
CA MET A 1 27.35 -1.78 12.59
C MET A 1 26.39 -1.14 11.61
N SER A 2 25.76 -1.92 10.73
CA SER A 2 24.78 -1.42 9.75
C SER A 2 23.56 -0.85 10.47
N LYS A 3 23.10 0.34 10.05
CA LYS A 3 21.87 0.95 10.55
C LYS A 3 20.65 0.16 10.10
N LEU A 4 20.65 -0.44 8.91
CA LEU A 4 19.54 -1.24 8.37
C LEU A 4 19.10 -2.36 9.32
N PHE A 5 20.02 -2.94 10.10
CA PHE A 5 19.74 -3.98 11.10
C PHE A 5 19.75 -3.49 12.55
N SER A 6 19.73 -2.18 12.76
CA SER A 6 19.61 -1.59 14.08
C SER A 6 18.14 -1.51 14.52
N ARG A 7 17.92 -1.52 15.85
CA ARG A 7 16.60 -1.28 16.42
C ARG A 7 16.08 0.11 16.05
N THR A 8 14.77 0.21 15.90
CA THR A 8 14.09 1.48 15.65
C THR A 8 12.68 1.46 16.21
N LYS A 9 12.02 2.62 16.21
CA LYS A 9 10.65 2.78 16.67
C LYS A 9 9.79 3.33 15.54
N VAL A 10 8.63 2.72 15.33
CA VAL A 10 7.58 3.19 14.42
C VAL A 10 6.30 3.35 15.23
N GLY A 11 5.81 4.59 15.35
CA GLY A 11 4.70 4.89 16.24
C GLY A 11 4.96 4.38 17.67
N HIS A 12 4.19 3.38 18.12
CA HIS A 12 4.34 2.74 19.43
C HIS A 12 5.15 1.44 19.43
N PHE A 13 5.66 1.02 18.27
CA PHE A 13 6.24 -0.31 18.09
C PHE A 13 7.77 -0.24 18.01
N GLU A 14 8.44 -1.01 18.86
CA GLU A 14 9.87 -1.27 18.76
C GLU A 14 10.12 -2.37 17.73
N LEU A 15 10.99 -2.10 16.76
CA LEU A 15 11.37 -3.02 15.70
C LEU A 15 12.84 -3.41 15.85
N GLN A 16 13.20 -4.63 15.44
CA GLN A 16 14.58 -5.15 15.51
C GLN A 16 15.42 -4.80 14.29
N HIS A 17 14.79 -4.37 13.20
CA HIS A 17 15.46 -3.93 11.96
C HIS A 17 14.59 -2.94 11.18
N ARG A 18 15.17 -2.35 10.14
CA ARG A 18 14.57 -1.30 9.30
C ARG A 18 14.14 -1.79 7.91
N VAL A 19 14.17 -3.11 7.69
CA VAL A 19 13.66 -3.79 6.48
C VAL A 19 12.16 -4.07 6.64
N VAL A 20 11.34 -3.52 5.75
CA VAL A 20 9.87 -3.61 5.79
C VAL A 20 9.36 -4.39 4.57
N LEU A 21 8.35 -5.26 4.75
CA LEU A 21 7.61 -5.80 3.60
C LEU A 21 6.71 -4.71 3.04
N ALA A 22 6.95 -4.32 1.79
CA ALA A 22 6.08 -3.38 1.10
C ALA A 22 4.69 -4.01 0.84
N PRO A 23 3.64 -3.19 0.72
CA PRO A 23 2.32 -3.66 0.29
C PRO A 23 2.39 -4.18 -1.15
N LEU A 24 1.94 -5.40 -1.38
CA LEU A 24 2.09 -6.11 -2.65
C LEU A 24 0.81 -6.86 -2.98
N THR A 25 -0.02 -6.36 -3.91
CA THR A 25 -1.21 -7.12 -4.36
C THR A 25 -0.81 -8.44 -5.02
N ARG A 26 -1.35 -9.58 -4.55
CA ARG A 26 -1.06 -10.93 -5.07
C ARG A 26 -2.24 -11.69 -5.67
N MET A 27 -3.47 -11.21 -5.47
CA MET A 27 -4.72 -11.77 -6.02
C MET A 27 -4.93 -13.27 -5.67
N ARG A 28 -4.88 -13.62 -4.39
CA ARG A 28 -4.89 -15.02 -3.91
C ARG A 28 -5.83 -15.24 -2.72
N THR A 29 -6.93 -14.51 -2.67
CA THR A 29 -7.97 -14.75 -1.66
C THR A 29 -8.87 -15.91 -2.04
N GLU A 30 -9.53 -16.49 -1.05
CA GLU A 30 -10.68 -17.35 -1.25
C GLU A 30 -11.89 -16.55 -1.76
N PRO A 31 -12.96 -17.23 -2.25
CA PRO A 31 -14.20 -16.56 -2.63
C PRO A 31 -14.73 -15.61 -1.55
N GLY A 32 -15.25 -14.45 -1.97
CA GLY A 32 -15.68 -13.39 -1.05
C GLY A 32 -14.54 -12.48 -0.57
N ASN A 33 -13.39 -12.50 -1.26
CA ASN A 33 -12.23 -11.67 -0.94
C ASN A 33 -11.67 -11.97 0.45
N ILE A 34 -11.79 -13.22 0.90
CA ILE A 34 -11.44 -13.69 2.24
C ILE A 34 -9.99 -14.18 2.23
N PRO A 35 -9.11 -13.71 3.14
CA PRO A 35 -7.78 -14.28 3.29
C PRO A 35 -7.82 -15.77 3.66
N GLY A 36 -7.20 -16.60 2.82
CA GLY A 36 -7.14 -18.06 2.95
C GLY A 36 -5.81 -18.59 3.50
N ASP A 37 -5.63 -19.91 3.39
CA ASP A 37 -4.48 -20.62 3.94
C ASP A 37 -3.15 -20.19 3.28
N LEU A 38 -3.17 -19.94 1.97
CA LEU A 38 -2.00 -19.43 1.24
C LEU A 38 -1.54 -18.07 1.78
N MET A 39 -2.47 -17.17 2.12
CA MET A 39 -2.11 -15.86 2.68
C MET A 39 -1.54 -16.02 4.09
N VAL A 40 -2.09 -16.91 4.91
CA VAL A 40 -1.53 -17.22 6.24
C VAL A 40 -0.08 -17.68 6.12
N GLU A 41 0.20 -18.64 5.25
CA GLU A 41 1.56 -19.14 5.01
C GLU A 41 2.48 -18.03 4.49
N TYR A 42 2.05 -17.27 3.47
CA TYR A 42 2.83 -16.21 2.83
C TYR A 42 3.33 -15.15 3.82
N TYR A 43 2.44 -14.63 4.67
CA TYR A 43 2.83 -13.63 5.67
C TYR A 43 3.64 -14.25 6.81
N THR A 44 3.34 -15.49 7.20
CA THR A 44 4.10 -16.20 8.25
C THR A 44 5.55 -16.42 7.83
N GLN A 45 5.80 -16.81 6.58
CA GLN A 45 7.15 -16.99 6.04
C GLN A 45 7.97 -15.69 6.07
N ARG A 46 7.31 -14.53 5.95
CA ARG A 46 7.92 -13.20 5.86
C ARG A 46 8.03 -12.50 7.21
N ALA A 47 7.44 -13.07 8.24
CA ALA A 47 7.44 -12.54 9.59
C ALA A 47 8.72 -12.92 10.34
N THR A 48 9.47 -11.90 10.74
CA THR A 48 10.66 -12.00 11.59
C THR A 48 10.41 -11.28 12.92
N ASP A 49 11.11 -11.69 13.99
CA ASP A 49 10.95 -11.06 15.30
C ASP A 49 11.25 -9.55 15.23
N GLY A 50 10.27 -8.74 15.64
CA GLY A 50 10.31 -7.28 15.53
C GLY A 50 10.46 -6.75 14.09
N GLY A 51 10.03 -7.50 13.07
CA GLY A 51 9.84 -7.01 11.71
C GLY A 51 8.51 -6.26 11.53
N LEU A 52 8.41 -5.48 10.46
CA LEU A 52 7.18 -4.80 10.06
C LEU A 52 6.73 -5.25 8.67
N LEU A 53 5.46 -5.65 8.58
CA LEU A 53 4.80 -6.05 7.35
C LEU A 53 3.65 -5.08 7.03
N VAL A 54 3.50 -4.72 5.76
CA VAL A 54 2.31 -4.03 5.27
C VAL A 54 1.60 -4.95 4.29
N THR A 55 0.29 -5.15 4.47
CA THR A 55 -0.46 -6.10 3.63
C THR A 55 -0.57 -5.65 2.18
N ASP A 56 -0.96 -6.57 1.30
CA ASP A 56 -1.64 -6.28 0.04
C ASP A 56 -2.70 -5.19 0.23
N ALA A 57 -2.91 -4.39 -0.81
CA ALA A 57 -3.98 -3.39 -0.83
C ALA A 57 -5.33 -4.08 -0.60
N THR A 58 -6.05 -3.66 0.45
CA THR A 58 -7.24 -4.33 0.95
C THR A 58 -8.44 -3.39 0.89
N ALA A 59 -9.45 -3.78 0.11
CA ALA A 59 -10.59 -2.94 -0.18
C ALA A 59 -11.46 -2.70 1.07
N VAL A 60 -11.83 -1.44 1.33
CA VAL A 60 -12.73 -1.08 2.44
C VAL A 60 -14.21 -1.20 2.09
N SER A 61 -14.52 -1.51 0.83
CA SER A 61 -15.87 -1.77 0.32
C SER A 61 -15.79 -2.55 -1.00
N GLN A 62 -16.90 -3.19 -1.40
CA GLN A 62 -17.01 -3.87 -2.70
C GLN A 62 -16.65 -2.93 -3.88
N LEU A 63 -17.12 -1.69 -3.82
CA LEU A 63 -16.88 -0.67 -4.86
C LEU A 63 -15.41 -0.28 -5.01
N GLY A 64 -14.60 -0.53 -3.97
CA GLY A 64 -13.18 -0.19 -3.94
C GLY A 64 -12.24 -1.22 -4.58
N ILE A 65 -12.74 -2.33 -5.12
CA ILE A 65 -11.91 -3.43 -5.63
C ILE A 65 -11.44 -3.15 -7.05
N ALA A 66 -10.11 -3.06 -7.28
CA ALA A 66 -9.56 -2.97 -8.65
C ALA A 66 -9.36 -4.34 -9.31
N TYR A 67 -8.95 -5.35 -8.54
CA TYR A 67 -8.45 -6.61 -9.06
C TYR A 67 -9.25 -7.77 -8.49
N VAL A 68 -9.56 -8.75 -9.33
CA VAL A 68 -10.17 -9.99 -8.88
C VAL A 68 -9.27 -10.69 -7.84
N ASP A 69 -9.89 -11.35 -6.87
CA ASP A 69 -9.22 -12.03 -5.75
C ASP A 69 -8.31 -11.14 -4.89
N ALA A 70 -8.49 -9.81 -4.94
CA ALA A 70 -7.91 -8.89 -3.96
C ALA A 70 -8.66 -9.00 -2.61
N PRO A 71 -8.00 -8.84 -1.45
CA PRO A 71 -8.66 -8.95 -0.16
C PRO A 71 -9.58 -7.77 0.17
N GLY A 72 -10.58 -8.04 1.00
CA GLY A 72 -11.49 -7.04 1.57
C GLY A 72 -11.37 -6.91 3.09
N ILE A 73 -11.93 -5.81 3.63
CA ILE A 73 -12.11 -5.58 5.08
C ILE A 73 -13.46 -4.88 5.38
N TYR A 74 -14.56 -5.44 4.88
CA TYR A 74 -15.91 -4.91 5.04
C TYR A 74 -16.96 -5.94 5.47
N THR A 75 -16.59 -7.22 5.56
CA THR A 75 -17.44 -8.29 6.09
C THR A 75 -16.83 -8.97 7.31
N GLU A 76 -17.66 -9.65 8.11
CA GLU A 76 -17.19 -10.43 9.27
C GLU A 76 -16.30 -11.61 8.85
N GLU A 77 -16.56 -12.18 7.68
CA GLU A 77 -15.83 -13.34 7.18
C GLU A 77 -14.41 -12.95 6.76
N GLN A 78 -14.25 -11.76 6.18
CA GLN A 78 -12.95 -11.17 5.90
C GLN A 78 -12.17 -10.88 7.19
N VAL A 79 -12.84 -10.39 8.25
CA VAL A 79 -12.22 -10.17 9.57
C VAL A 79 -11.70 -11.49 10.15
N LYS A 80 -12.49 -12.58 10.07
CA LYS A 80 -12.05 -13.91 10.52
C LYS A 80 -10.86 -14.43 9.73
N GLY A 81 -10.85 -14.25 8.40
CA GLY A 81 -9.72 -14.61 7.54
C GLY A 81 -8.45 -13.84 7.93
N TRP A 82 -8.54 -12.50 8.05
CA TRP A 82 -7.42 -11.66 8.46
C TRP A 82 -6.89 -12.00 9.85
N LYS A 83 -7.78 -12.30 10.81
CA LYS A 83 -7.37 -12.69 12.16
C LYS A 83 -6.41 -13.88 12.16
N ARG A 84 -6.62 -14.87 11.29
CA ARG A 84 -5.73 -16.05 11.17
C ARG A 84 -4.33 -15.64 10.68
N VAL A 85 -4.26 -14.75 9.69
CA VAL A 85 -3.00 -14.21 9.18
C VAL A 85 -2.25 -13.47 10.28
N ILE A 86 -2.95 -12.58 11.00
CA ILE A 86 -2.39 -11.76 12.07
C ILE A 86 -1.88 -12.64 13.22
N ASP A 87 -2.67 -13.60 13.69
CA ASP A 87 -2.29 -14.50 14.77
C ASP A 87 -0.99 -15.27 14.43
N ALA A 88 -0.84 -15.72 13.18
CA ALA A 88 0.36 -16.42 12.72
C ALA A 88 1.60 -15.49 12.62
N VAL A 89 1.40 -14.23 12.19
CA VAL A 89 2.46 -13.21 12.14
C VAL A 89 2.89 -12.80 13.55
N HIS A 90 1.95 -12.60 14.46
CA HIS A 90 2.23 -12.25 15.86
C HIS A 90 2.97 -13.38 16.59
N ALA A 91 2.68 -14.65 16.27
CA ALA A 91 3.41 -15.79 16.80
C ALA A 91 4.92 -15.79 16.40
N LYS A 92 5.29 -15.08 15.33
CA LYS A 92 6.68 -14.85 14.91
C LYS A 92 7.30 -13.58 15.51
N GLY A 93 6.57 -12.83 16.32
CA GLY A 93 7.03 -11.58 16.95
C GLY A 93 6.98 -10.34 16.06
N ALA A 94 6.51 -10.47 14.82
CA ALA A 94 6.43 -9.36 13.87
C ALA A 94 5.21 -8.45 14.14
N ARG A 95 5.16 -7.31 13.45
CA ARG A 95 4.02 -6.39 13.38
C ARG A 95 3.46 -6.35 11.97
N ILE A 96 2.15 -6.18 11.85
CA ILE A 96 1.46 -6.12 10.57
C ILE A 96 0.45 -4.98 10.53
N PHE A 97 0.55 -4.18 9.47
CA PHE A 97 -0.37 -3.08 9.18
C PHE A 97 -1.23 -3.43 7.97
N LEU A 98 -2.53 -3.15 8.06
CA LEU A 98 -3.44 -3.31 6.94
C LEU A 98 -3.36 -2.09 6.02
N GLN A 99 -3.07 -2.30 4.74
CA GLN A 99 -3.19 -1.23 3.75
C GLN A 99 -4.64 -1.09 3.28
N MET A 100 -5.31 -0.02 3.72
CA MET A 100 -6.69 0.29 3.39
C MET A 100 -6.80 0.97 2.03
N TRP A 101 -7.69 0.45 1.19
CA TRP A 101 -7.69 0.78 -0.22
C TRP A 101 -9.09 1.01 -0.80
N HIS A 102 -9.15 1.91 -1.79
CA HIS A 102 -10.28 2.10 -2.67
C HIS A 102 -9.76 2.48 -4.06
N ALA A 103 -10.03 1.64 -5.07
CA ALA A 103 -9.47 1.77 -6.41
C ALA A 103 -9.93 3.01 -7.18
N GLY A 104 -11.13 3.51 -6.88
CA GLY A 104 -11.71 4.65 -7.59
C GLY A 104 -11.89 4.35 -9.07
N ARG A 105 -11.41 5.21 -9.97
CA ARG A 105 -11.49 4.99 -11.43
C ARG A 105 -10.74 3.76 -11.96
N GLN A 106 -9.93 3.12 -11.12
CA GLN A 106 -9.22 1.89 -11.47
C GLN A 106 -9.99 0.62 -11.06
N ALA A 107 -11.23 0.74 -10.57
CA ALA A 107 -12.14 -0.39 -10.42
C ALA A 107 -12.77 -0.81 -11.76
N HIS A 108 -13.33 -2.02 -11.82
CA HIS A 108 -14.05 -2.51 -12.98
C HIS A 108 -15.38 -3.18 -12.57
N PRO A 109 -16.50 -2.98 -13.30
CA PRO A 109 -17.82 -3.56 -13.01
C PRO A 109 -17.83 -5.07 -12.75
N ALA A 110 -16.95 -5.81 -13.43
CA ALA A 110 -16.79 -7.25 -13.21
C ALA A 110 -16.30 -7.63 -11.79
N ASN A 111 -15.67 -6.69 -11.09
CA ASN A 111 -15.18 -6.86 -9.71
C ASN A 111 -16.08 -6.15 -8.68
N THR A 112 -17.05 -5.35 -9.12
CA THR A 112 -17.89 -4.48 -8.27
C THR A 112 -19.39 -4.79 -8.43
N ASP A 113 -19.74 -6.06 -8.72
CA ASP A 113 -21.12 -6.53 -8.91
C ASP A 113 -21.92 -5.73 -9.94
N GLY A 114 -21.25 -5.32 -11.02
CA GLY A 114 -21.84 -4.51 -12.10
C GLY A 114 -21.93 -3.02 -11.79
N VAL A 115 -21.57 -2.56 -10.59
CA VAL A 115 -21.63 -1.14 -10.23
C VAL A 115 -20.52 -0.37 -10.92
N THR A 116 -20.87 0.73 -11.58
CA THR A 116 -19.88 1.61 -12.24
C THR A 116 -18.89 2.18 -11.22
N PRO A 117 -17.58 2.12 -11.50
CA PRO A 117 -16.53 2.75 -10.69
C PRO A 117 -16.80 4.23 -10.43
N VAL A 118 -16.31 4.73 -9.29
CA VAL A 118 -16.47 6.13 -8.88
C VAL A 118 -15.14 6.86 -8.83
N ALA A 119 -15.15 8.16 -9.04
CA ALA A 119 -13.95 9.00 -9.10
C ALA A 119 -14.30 10.46 -8.77
N PRO A 120 -13.30 11.35 -8.53
CA PRO A 120 -13.57 12.78 -8.41
C PRO A 120 -14.14 13.40 -9.70
N SER A 121 -13.75 12.87 -10.88
CA SER A 121 -14.19 13.35 -12.19
C SER A 121 -14.39 12.18 -13.15
N ALA A 122 -15.25 12.36 -14.16
CA ALA A 122 -15.59 11.34 -15.16
C ALA A 122 -14.48 11.18 -16.21
N LEU A 123 -13.28 10.81 -15.76
CA LEU A 123 -12.07 10.63 -16.57
C LEU A 123 -11.59 9.18 -16.44
N ARG A 124 -11.58 8.45 -17.56
CA ARG A 124 -11.10 7.07 -17.61
C ARG A 124 -9.59 6.98 -17.33
N SER A 125 -9.17 5.94 -16.62
CA SER A 125 -7.75 5.52 -16.58
C SER A 125 -7.42 4.65 -17.81
N LEU A 126 -6.24 4.84 -18.39
CA LEU A 126 -5.74 4.05 -19.52
C LEU A 126 -5.01 2.77 -19.10
N GLU A 127 -4.97 2.48 -17.79
CA GLU A 127 -4.50 1.18 -17.30
C GLU A 127 -5.57 0.09 -17.52
N HIS A 128 -5.20 -1.16 -17.22
CA HIS A 128 -6.09 -2.32 -17.32
C HIS A 128 -6.46 -2.85 -15.94
N ALA A 129 -7.71 -3.30 -15.79
CA ALA A 129 -8.16 -4.08 -14.65
C ALA A 129 -7.87 -5.57 -14.86
N ALA A 130 -7.66 -6.31 -13.78
CA ALA A 130 -7.67 -7.76 -13.80
C ALA A 130 -9.05 -8.27 -13.37
N ILE A 131 -9.71 -9.03 -14.25
CA ILE A 131 -11.07 -9.54 -14.07
C ILE A 131 -11.09 -11.07 -14.23
N ARG A 132 -12.18 -11.72 -13.82
CA ARG A 132 -12.49 -13.09 -14.26
C ARG A 132 -13.26 -13.05 -15.57
N ASP A 133 -12.77 -13.78 -16.56
CA ASP A 133 -13.48 -13.98 -17.83
C ASP A 133 -14.62 -15.01 -17.68
N GLY A 134 -15.36 -15.26 -18.77
CA GLY A 134 -16.46 -16.22 -18.79
C GLY A 134 -16.06 -17.68 -18.53
N ASN A 135 -14.76 -17.99 -18.56
CA ASN A 135 -14.18 -19.30 -18.25
C ASN A 135 -13.57 -19.35 -16.84
N GLY A 136 -13.71 -18.27 -16.05
CA GLY A 136 -13.17 -18.15 -14.70
C GLY A 136 -11.66 -17.87 -14.63
N GLN A 137 -11.00 -17.60 -15.76
CA GLN A 137 -9.56 -17.26 -15.80
C GLN A 137 -9.35 -15.77 -15.57
N VAL A 138 -8.16 -15.41 -15.04
CA VAL A 138 -7.76 -14.01 -14.91
C VAL A 138 -7.46 -13.44 -16.30
N ALA A 139 -8.09 -12.33 -16.64
CA ALA A 139 -7.89 -11.61 -17.90
C ALA A 139 -7.77 -10.10 -17.65
N GLU A 140 -7.05 -9.42 -18.54
CA GLU A 140 -7.00 -7.96 -18.55
C GLU A 140 -8.22 -7.38 -19.26
N ALA A 141 -8.77 -6.32 -18.69
CA ALA A 141 -9.90 -5.59 -19.25
C ALA A 141 -9.66 -4.09 -19.22
N GLU A 142 -10.19 -3.41 -20.23
CA GLU A 142 -10.22 -1.96 -20.28
C GLU A 142 -11.07 -1.37 -19.14
N LEU A 143 -10.54 -0.35 -18.46
CA LEU A 143 -11.30 0.36 -17.43
C LEU A 143 -12.41 1.23 -18.05
N PRO A 144 -13.64 1.24 -17.51
CA PRO A 144 -14.69 2.12 -18.02
C PRO A 144 -14.46 3.59 -17.62
N VAL A 145 -15.24 4.50 -18.23
CA VAL A 145 -15.35 5.87 -17.69
C VAL A 145 -16.04 5.77 -16.32
N PRO A 146 -15.43 6.30 -15.25
CA PRO A 146 -16.05 6.29 -13.93
C PRO A 146 -17.18 7.31 -13.84
N ARG A 147 -18.06 7.13 -12.87
CA ARG A 147 -19.01 8.16 -12.45
C ARG A 147 -18.31 9.16 -11.53
N ALA A 148 -18.49 10.45 -11.78
CA ALA A 148 -18.07 11.48 -10.83
C ALA A 148 -18.91 11.38 -9.55
N LEU A 149 -18.26 11.42 -8.39
CA LEU A 149 -18.95 11.45 -7.10
C LEU A 149 -19.69 12.77 -6.92
N GLU A 150 -20.91 12.71 -6.44
CA GLU A 150 -21.61 13.89 -5.93
C GLU A 150 -20.99 14.32 -4.59
N THR A 151 -21.03 15.62 -4.30
CA THR A 151 -20.42 16.19 -3.08
C THR A 151 -20.91 15.51 -1.81
N ASN A 152 -22.20 15.15 -1.77
CA ASN A 152 -22.85 14.50 -0.62
C ASN A 152 -22.53 13.00 -0.50
N GLU A 153 -21.88 12.36 -1.47
CA GLU A 153 -21.46 10.96 -1.41
C GLU A 153 -20.10 10.77 -0.73
N ILE A 154 -19.24 11.79 -0.76
CA ILE A 154 -17.87 11.72 -0.24
C ILE A 154 -17.84 11.36 1.26
N PRO A 155 -18.70 11.93 2.14
CA PRO A 155 -18.79 11.49 3.54
C PRO A 155 -19.11 10.00 3.71
N GLY A 156 -19.88 9.42 2.78
CA GLY A 156 -20.17 7.98 2.78
C GLY A 156 -18.92 7.13 2.52
N ILE A 157 -18.01 7.57 1.66
CA ILE A 157 -16.73 6.89 1.42
C ILE A 157 -15.80 7.05 2.63
N VAL A 158 -15.74 8.24 3.24
CA VAL A 158 -15.01 8.45 4.51
C VAL A 158 -15.48 7.44 5.57
N GLU A 159 -16.79 7.22 5.68
CA GLU A 159 -17.36 6.23 6.60
C GLU A 159 -16.97 4.80 6.25
N GLN A 160 -16.85 4.43 4.96
CA GLN A 160 -16.34 3.11 4.56
C GLN A 160 -14.91 2.87 5.08
N PHE A 161 -14.03 3.86 4.95
CA PHE A 161 -12.70 3.79 5.54
C PHE A 161 -12.78 3.69 7.07
N ARG A 162 -13.56 4.54 7.74
CA ARG A 162 -13.71 4.48 9.21
C ARG A 162 -14.20 3.10 9.67
N ARG A 163 -15.20 2.52 8.99
CA ARG A 163 -15.71 1.17 9.28
C ARG A 163 -14.64 0.11 9.03
N GLY A 164 -13.94 0.15 7.90
CA GLY A 164 -12.83 -0.74 7.61
C GLY A 164 -11.73 -0.68 8.68
N ALA A 165 -11.44 0.51 9.20
CA ALA A 165 -10.49 0.70 10.31
C ALA A 165 -10.98 0.04 11.61
N VAL A 166 -12.28 0.13 11.93
CA VAL A 166 -12.88 -0.58 13.07
C VAL A 166 -12.74 -2.10 12.90
N LEU A 167 -13.05 -2.62 11.71
CA LEU A 167 -12.95 -4.05 11.41
C LEU A 167 -11.51 -4.55 11.43
N ALA A 168 -10.56 -3.77 10.92
CA ALA A 168 -9.13 -4.07 11.00
C ALA A 168 -8.66 -4.15 12.47
N LYS A 169 -9.15 -3.24 13.33
CA LYS A 169 -8.85 -3.27 14.77
C LYS A 169 -9.44 -4.51 15.44
N GLN A 170 -10.64 -4.91 15.03
CA GLN A 170 -11.28 -6.15 15.51
C GLN A 170 -10.55 -7.42 15.04
N ALA A 171 -10.00 -7.42 13.83
CA ALA A 171 -9.20 -8.54 13.31
C ALA A 171 -7.88 -8.72 14.08
N GLY A 172 -7.36 -7.64 14.68
CA GLY A 172 -6.17 -7.65 15.53
C GLY A 172 -4.93 -7.00 14.92
N PHE A 173 -5.07 -6.23 13.82
CA PHE A 173 -3.93 -5.54 13.22
C PHE A 173 -3.23 -4.61 14.21
N ASP A 174 -1.93 -4.36 14.01
CA ASP A 174 -1.16 -3.43 14.84
C ASP A 174 -1.49 -1.97 14.49
N GLY A 175 -1.79 -1.72 13.21
CA GLY A 175 -2.21 -0.43 12.69
C GLY A 175 -2.74 -0.54 11.26
N VAL A 176 -2.98 0.62 10.65
CA VAL A 176 -3.49 0.73 9.28
C VAL A 176 -2.71 1.76 8.49
N GLU A 177 -2.57 1.53 7.19
CA GLU A 177 -1.96 2.46 6.22
C GLU A 177 -3.01 2.86 5.18
N LEU A 178 -3.31 4.15 5.04
CA LEU A 178 -4.15 4.62 3.94
C LEU A 178 -3.35 4.58 2.62
N HIS A 179 -3.92 3.97 1.58
CA HIS A 179 -3.29 3.92 0.26
C HIS A 179 -3.54 5.21 -0.54
N GLY A 180 -2.76 6.27 -0.26
CA GLY A 180 -2.78 7.56 -0.95
C GLY A 180 -1.90 7.66 -2.20
N ALA A 181 -1.71 6.56 -2.94
CA ALA A 181 -0.67 6.42 -3.96
C ALA A 181 -1.17 5.57 -5.15
N ASN A 182 -0.33 5.43 -6.19
CA ASN A 182 -0.52 4.57 -7.37
C ASN A 182 -1.85 4.79 -8.12
N GLY A 183 -2.29 6.03 -8.17
CA GLY A 183 -3.45 6.50 -8.92
C GLY A 183 -4.77 5.98 -8.39
N TYR A 184 -4.87 5.59 -7.12
CA TYR A 184 -6.13 5.19 -6.49
C TYR A 184 -6.89 6.38 -5.91
N LEU A 185 -8.05 6.15 -5.30
CA LEU A 185 -9.06 7.20 -5.08
C LEU A 185 -8.53 8.45 -4.38
N PHE A 186 -7.71 8.32 -3.32
CA PHE A 186 -7.13 9.49 -2.66
C PHE A 186 -6.23 10.31 -3.58
N GLU A 187 -5.36 9.66 -4.36
CA GLU A 187 -4.45 10.34 -5.28
C GLU A 187 -5.22 10.92 -6.48
N GLN A 188 -6.29 10.25 -6.92
CA GLN A 188 -7.22 10.77 -7.92
C GLN A 188 -7.81 12.12 -7.48
N PHE A 189 -8.18 12.26 -6.20
CA PHE A 189 -8.64 13.54 -5.65
C PHE A 189 -7.49 14.53 -5.47
N LEU A 190 -6.31 14.07 -5.06
CA LEU A 190 -5.19 14.94 -4.71
C LEU A 190 -4.59 15.66 -5.92
N LEU A 191 -4.51 15.00 -7.09
CA LEU A 191 -3.79 15.51 -8.25
C LEU A 191 -4.72 16.19 -9.26
N ASP A 192 -4.29 17.34 -9.79
CA ASP A 192 -5.13 18.17 -10.68
C ASP A 192 -5.30 17.61 -12.10
N GLY A 193 -4.50 16.64 -12.53
CA GLY A 193 -4.69 15.93 -13.80
C GLY A 193 -5.91 14.99 -13.81
N THR A 194 -6.48 14.71 -12.63
CA THR A 194 -7.62 13.78 -12.48
C THR A 194 -8.78 14.35 -11.68
N ASN A 195 -8.55 15.41 -10.91
CA ASN A 195 -9.58 16.11 -10.16
C ASN A 195 -9.91 17.45 -10.80
N HIS A 196 -10.96 17.47 -11.62
CA HIS A 196 -11.50 18.66 -12.28
C HIS A 196 -12.78 19.16 -11.60
N ARG A 197 -12.97 18.86 -10.31
CA ARG A 197 -14.15 19.31 -9.56
C ARG A 197 -14.11 20.83 -9.35
N ASP A 198 -15.30 21.42 -9.26
CA ASP A 198 -15.55 22.83 -8.97
C ASP A 198 -16.17 23.08 -7.58
N ASP A 199 -16.25 22.03 -6.75
CA ASP A 199 -16.75 22.07 -5.38
C ASP A 199 -15.63 22.17 -4.33
N VAL A 200 -15.99 21.97 -3.06
CA VAL A 200 -15.05 22.02 -1.92
C VAL A 200 -13.98 20.92 -1.92
N TYR A 201 -14.04 19.97 -2.87
CA TYR A 201 -13.07 18.89 -3.04
C TYR A 201 -12.21 19.06 -4.31
N GLY A 202 -12.33 20.17 -5.05
CA GLY A 202 -11.55 20.46 -6.25
C GLY A 202 -10.90 21.85 -6.30
N GLY A 203 -10.13 22.09 -7.35
CA GLY A 203 -9.42 23.36 -7.57
C GLY A 203 -8.16 23.51 -6.68
N PRO A 204 -8.11 24.46 -5.73
CA PRO A 204 -6.95 24.68 -4.87
C PRO A 204 -6.46 23.41 -4.13
N ILE A 205 -5.16 23.35 -3.81
CA ILE A 205 -4.52 22.17 -3.20
C ILE A 205 -5.22 21.77 -1.88
N GLU A 206 -5.66 22.74 -1.08
CA GLU A 206 -6.36 22.49 0.18
C GLU A 206 -7.69 21.74 -0.01
N ASN A 207 -8.39 21.99 -1.11
CA ASN A 207 -9.64 21.31 -1.44
C ASN A 207 -9.36 19.93 -2.02
N ARG A 208 -8.37 19.80 -2.92
CA ARG A 208 -7.96 18.50 -3.48
C ARG A 208 -7.51 17.52 -2.40
N ALA A 209 -6.80 18.03 -1.38
CA ALA A 209 -6.36 17.25 -0.24
C ALA A 209 -7.46 16.99 0.81
N ARG A 210 -8.63 17.65 0.73
CA ARG A 210 -9.67 17.59 1.78
C ARG A 210 -10.14 16.17 2.03
N PHE A 211 -10.47 15.42 0.99
CA PHE A 211 -10.94 14.03 1.12
C PHE A 211 -9.93 13.12 1.85
N LEU A 212 -8.64 13.27 1.54
CA LEU A 212 -7.58 12.53 2.23
C LEU A 212 -7.55 12.85 3.73
N PHE A 213 -7.60 14.13 4.09
CA PHE A 213 -7.53 14.54 5.50
C PHE A 213 -8.80 14.25 6.28
N ASP A 214 -9.99 14.44 5.69
CA ASP A 214 -11.26 14.03 6.30
C ASP A 214 -11.23 12.51 6.64
N THR A 215 -10.64 11.71 5.75
CA THR A 215 -10.50 10.27 5.97
C THR A 215 -9.42 9.91 6.99
N LEU A 216 -8.28 10.61 6.99
CA LEU A 216 -7.26 10.46 8.03
C LEU A 216 -7.84 10.75 9.41
N ASP A 217 -8.58 11.85 9.57
CA ASP A 217 -9.19 12.21 10.85
C ASP A 217 -10.17 11.13 11.32
N ALA A 218 -11.00 10.61 10.41
CA ALA A 218 -11.92 9.52 10.72
C ALA A 218 -11.19 8.24 11.16
N VAL A 219 -10.10 7.85 10.49
CA VAL A 219 -9.34 6.64 10.83
C VAL A 219 -8.52 6.84 12.11
N VAL A 220 -7.93 8.02 12.33
CA VAL A 220 -7.24 8.38 13.58
C VAL A 220 -8.21 8.35 14.76
N SER A 221 -9.47 8.72 14.59
CA SER A 221 -10.47 8.61 15.67
C SER A 221 -10.68 7.16 16.18
N VAL A 222 -10.39 6.16 15.34
CA VAL A 222 -10.52 4.72 15.69
C VAL A 222 -9.24 4.17 16.32
N TRP A 223 -8.09 4.53 15.77
CA TRP A 223 -6.80 3.92 16.11
C TRP A 223 -5.97 4.73 17.10
N GLY A 224 -6.22 6.03 17.19
CA GLY A 224 -5.35 6.98 17.87
C GLY A 224 -4.04 7.23 17.13
N PRO A 225 -3.21 8.16 17.65
CA PRO A 225 -1.91 8.47 17.07
C PRO A 225 -0.94 7.29 17.17
N GLY A 226 0.03 7.22 16.26
CA GLY A 226 1.09 6.21 16.24
C GLY A 226 0.66 4.83 15.72
N ARG A 227 -0.56 4.70 15.17
CA ARG A 227 -1.07 3.46 14.55
C ARG A 227 -1.74 3.65 13.18
N VAL A 228 -1.80 4.90 12.70
CA VAL A 228 -2.28 5.22 11.36
C VAL A 228 -1.10 5.70 10.53
N ALA A 229 -1.01 5.23 9.30
CA ALA A 229 0.02 5.63 8.35
C ALA A 229 -0.61 6.05 7.02
N LEU A 230 0.20 6.67 6.18
CA LEU A 230 -0.19 7.09 4.82
C LEU A 230 0.91 6.69 3.84
N ARG A 231 0.52 6.17 2.69
CA ARG A 231 1.43 5.93 1.57
C ARG A 231 1.18 6.91 0.43
N LEU A 232 2.24 7.49 -0.13
CA LEU A 232 2.20 8.47 -1.23
C LEU A 232 3.16 8.07 -2.36
N SER A 233 2.84 8.46 -3.59
CA SER A 233 3.70 8.33 -4.77
C SER A 233 3.91 9.69 -5.44
N PRO A 234 4.74 10.59 -4.89
CA PRO A 234 4.80 11.98 -5.33
C PRO A 234 5.09 12.21 -6.82
N SER A 235 5.91 11.35 -7.41
CA SER A 235 6.24 11.33 -8.85
C SER A 235 5.54 10.20 -9.63
N GLY A 236 4.56 9.55 -9.03
CA GLY A 236 3.86 8.41 -9.62
C GLY A 236 2.97 8.84 -10.78
N THR A 237 3.13 8.20 -11.93
CA THR A 237 2.27 8.41 -13.12
C THR A 237 1.35 7.21 -13.42
N TYR A 238 1.49 6.12 -12.67
CA TYR A 238 0.63 4.93 -12.79
C TYR A 238 -0.84 5.28 -12.55
N GLY A 239 -1.75 4.71 -13.34
CA GLY A 239 -3.16 5.07 -13.28
C GLY A 239 -3.50 6.28 -14.15
N THR A 240 -2.64 6.64 -15.11
CA THR A 240 -2.75 7.86 -15.94
C THR A 240 -2.82 9.13 -15.08
N MET A 241 -1.94 9.21 -14.08
CA MET A 241 -1.89 10.30 -13.11
C MET A 241 -0.92 11.39 -13.55
N SER A 242 -1.26 12.64 -13.23
CA SER A 242 -0.41 13.81 -13.40
C SER A 242 -0.83 14.93 -12.44
N ASP A 243 0.12 15.78 -12.07
CA ASP A 243 -0.12 17.01 -11.30
C ASP A 243 0.70 18.14 -11.90
N SER A 244 0.13 19.34 -11.98
CA SER A 244 0.82 20.50 -12.56
C SER A 244 1.97 21.02 -11.69
N ASN A 245 1.96 20.73 -10.38
CA ASN A 245 2.99 21.17 -9.45
C ASN A 245 3.15 20.21 -8.25
N PRO A 246 3.76 19.03 -8.47
CA PRO A 246 3.86 17.99 -7.43
C PRO A 246 4.62 18.47 -6.19
N HIS A 247 5.64 19.33 -6.33
CA HIS A 247 6.34 19.90 -5.19
C HIS A 247 5.40 20.70 -4.26
N ALA A 248 4.52 21.52 -4.82
CA ALA A 248 3.53 22.26 -4.03
C ALA A 248 2.48 21.33 -3.40
N THR A 249 1.94 20.41 -4.19
CA THR A 249 0.90 19.46 -3.75
C THR A 249 1.40 18.57 -2.61
N PHE A 250 2.52 17.88 -2.80
CA PHE A 250 3.07 16.98 -1.79
C PHE A 250 3.78 17.72 -0.65
N GLY A 251 4.28 18.93 -0.88
CA GLY A 251 4.78 19.81 0.18
C GLY A 251 3.68 20.24 1.15
N TYR A 252 2.51 20.65 0.64
CA TYR A 252 1.34 20.97 1.46
C TYR A 252 0.88 19.77 2.28
N VAL A 253 0.78 18.59 1.65
CA VAL A 253 0.40 17.36 2.35
C VAL A 253 1.41 17.02 3.44
N ALA A 254 2.71 17.01 3.13
CA ALA A 254 3.77 16.72 4.11
C ALA A 254 3.75 17.66 5.32
N GLU A 255 3.51 18.96 5.11
CA GLU A 255 3.41 19.95 6.19
C GLU A 255 2.21 19.67 7.09
N ARG A 256 1.03 19.45 6.51
CA ARG A 256 -0.20 19.19 7.28
C ARG A 256 -0.13 17.88 8.06
N LEU A 257 0.54 16.85 7.53
CA LEU A 257 0.71 15.56 8.21
C LEU A 257 1.51 15.65 9.52
N ASN A 258 2.31 16.70 9.74
CA ASN A 258 3.04 16.90 11.00
C ASN A 258 2.11 17.02 12.22
N GLN A 259 0.84 17.35 12.01
CA GLN A 259 -0.16 17.51 13.07
C GLN A 259 -1.01 16.24 13.31
N CYS A 260 -0.88 15.22 12.46
CA CYS A 260 -1.73 14.03 12.50
C CYS A 260 -1.24 12.92 13.45
N GLY A 261 0.01 13.02 13.95
CA GLY A 261 0.58 12.01 14.84
C GLY A 261 0.65 10.62 14.22
N LEU A 262 0.98 10.51 12.94
CA LEU A 262 1.04 9.23 12.22
C LEU A 262 2.13 8.30 12.78
N ALA A 263 1.92 6.99 12.58
CA ALA A 263 2.94 5.97 12.80
C ALA A 263 4.14 6.20 11.86
N TYR A 264 3.86 6.44 10.58
CA TYR A 264 4.85 6.73 9.56
C TYR A 264 4.20 7.32 8.28
N LEU A 265 5.02 7.96 7.46
CA LEU A 265 4.73 8.32 6.07
C LEU A 265 5.54 7.41 5.15
N HIS A 266 4.89 6.72 4.24
CA HIS A 266 5.49 5.77 3.31
C HIS A 266 5.57 6.39 1.91
N VAL A 267 6.77 6.63 1.41
CA VAL A 267 7.02 7.35 0.16
C VAL A 267 7.58 6.40 -0.89
N ILE A 268 6.92 6.33 -2.05
CA ILE A 268 7.44 5.63 -3.22
C ILE A 268 8.39 6.57 -3.97
N GLU A 269 9.64 6.12 -4.15
CA GLU A 269 10.66 6.83 -4.93
C GLU A 269 10.30 6.86 -6.42
N PRO A 270 10.68 7.92 -7.16
CA PRO A 270 10.31 8.15 -8.56
C PRO A 270 10.79 7.08 -9.53
N ARG A 271 11.74 6.23 -9.12
CA ARG A 271 12.23 5.11 -9.92
C ARG A 271 11.18 4.03 -10.17
N ILE A 272 10.00 4.11 -9.56
CA ILE A 272 8.94 3.10 -9.70
C ILE A 272 7.64 3.72 -10.23
N ARG A 273 7.11 3.14 -11.31
CA ARG A 273 5.74 3.35 -11.80
C ARG A 273 4.90 2.12 -11.55
N GLY A 274 4.10 2.12 -10.48
CA GLY A 274 3.30 0.97 -10.08
C GLY A 274 4.16 -0.24 -9.74
N ILE A 275 4.42 -1.10 -10.75
CA ILE A 275 5.08 -2.41 -10.60
C ILE A 275 6.35 -2.56 -11.47
N VAL A 276 6.74 -1.50 -12.19
CA VAL A 276 7.90 -1.43 -13.09
C VAL A 276 8.84 -0.27 -12.71
N GLU A 277 10.11 -0.38 -13.13
CA GLU A 277 11.09 0.71 -12.97
C GLU A 277 10.92 1.77 -14.06
N GLN A 278 11.29 3.02 -13.76
CA GLN A 278 11.30 4.14 -14.71
C GLN A 278 12.53 5.05 -14.49
N GLU A 279 12.86 5.84 -15.51
CA GLU A 279 13.88 6.90 -15.41
C GLU A 279 13.42 8.04 -14.49
N THR A 280 14.37 8.71 -13.84
CA THR A 280 14.11 9.83 -12.92
C THR A 280 14.52 11.16 -13.53
N SER A 281 13.86 12.23 -13.10
CA SER A 281 14.09 13.62 -13.48
C SER A 281 14.45 14.47 -12.25
N ASP A 282 15.17 15.59 -12.45
CA ASP A 282 15.41 16.59 -11.40
C ASP A 282 14.11 17.24 -10.89
N SER A 283 13.02 17.11 -11.63
CA SER A 283 11.68 17.59 -11.23
C SER A 283 10.91 16.61 -10.33
N ASP A 284 11.49 15.44 -10.03
CA ASP A 284 10.85 14.44 -9.21
C ASP A 284 10.84 14.82 -7.72
N VAL A 285 9.75 14.47 -7.05
CA VAL A 285 9.62 14.62 -5.59
C VAL A 285 10.02 13.30 -4.92
N THR A 286 11.09 13.34 -4.13
CA THR A 286 11.65 12.15 -3.45
C THR A 286 11.38 12.14 -1.95
N SER A 287 11.66 11.03 -1.25
CA SER A 287 11.62 11.02 0.23
C SER A 287 12.57 12.06 0.85
N LYS A 288 13.67 12.40 0.19
CA LYS A 288 14.60 13.47 0.63
C LYS A 288 13.93 14.84 0.65
N ASP A 289 13.09 15.15 -0.33
CA ASP A 289 12.37 16.43 -0.37
C ASP A 289 11.27 16.45 0.69
N ILE A 290 10.53 15.35 0.82
CA ILE A 290 9.51 15.18 1.86
C ILE A 290 10.13 15.28 3.27
N ARG A 291 11.30 14.69 3.50
CA ARG A 291 12.03 14.74 4.78
C ARG A 291 12.35 16.17 5.24
N ARG A 292 12.58 17.11 4.32
CA ARG A 292 12.82 18.52 4.69
C ARG A 292 11.61 19.12 5.42
N ILE A 293 10.41 18.63 5.12
CA ILE A 293 9.13 19.15 5.60
C ILE A 293 8.60 18.27 6.75
N TYR A 294 8.44 16.96 6.49
CA TYR A 294 7.84 16.01 7.43
C TYR A 294 8.82 15.55 8.52
N LYS A 295 8.40 15.68 9.77
CA LYS A 295 9.24 15.43 10.97
C LYS A 295 9.04 14.05 11.59
N GLY A 296 8.00 13.32 11.18
CA GLY A 296 7.73 11.95 11.65
C GLY A 296 8.57 10.89 10.96
N THR A 297 8.26 9.63 11.22
CA THR A 297 8.96 8.47 10.61
C THR A 297 8.69 8.37 9.12
N ILE A 298 9.73 8.22 8.29
CA ILE A 298 9.59 7.95 6.84
C ILE A 298 10.03 6.53 6.50
N ILE A 299 9.18 5.83 5.75
CA ILE A 299 9.52 4.59 5.06
C ILE A 299 9.71 4.91 3.58
N ALA A 300 10.91 4.72 3.04
CA ALA A 300 11.14 4.85 1.60
C ALA A 300 10.94 3.50 0.89
N ALA A 301 10.40 3.51 -0.32
CA ALA A 301 10.18 2.31 -1.12
C ALA A 301 10.53 2.55 -2.59
N GLY A 302 11.05 1.52 -3.25
CA GLY A 302 11.21 1.51 -4.71
C GLY A 302 12.65 1.41 -5.19
N GLY A 303 12.97 0.29 -5.86
CA GLY A 303 14.26 0.07 -6.51
C GLY A 303 15.47 -0.08 -5.58
N PHE A 304 15.27 -0.10 -4.26
CA PHE A 304 16.37 -0.27 -3.29
C PHE A 304 17.03 -1.63 -3.40
N THR A 305 18.34 -1.67 -3.16
CA THR A 305 19.16 -2.85 -2.84
C THR A 305 19.51 -2.79 -1.35
N GLY A 306 20.18 -3.80 -0.79
CA GLY A 306 20.69 -3.73 0.58
C GLY A 306 21.60 -2.52 0.82
N GLU A 307 22.49 -2.24 -0.13
CA GLU A 307 23.44 -1.11 -0.06
C GLU A 307 22.74 0.25 -0.13
N SER A 308 21.86 0.45 -1.12
CA SER A 308 21.15 1.75 -1.23
C SER A 308 20.14 1.98 -0.11
N ALA A 309 19.60 0.90 0.49
CA ALA A 309 18.77 0.98 1.67
C ALA A 309 19.55 1.40 2.93
N GLU A 310 20.76 0.84 3.13
CA GLU A 310 21.66 1.32 4.19
C GLU A 310 21.99 2.81 3.98
N GLN A 311 22.34 3.19 2.76
CA GLN A 311 22.79 4.54 2.44
C GLN A 311 21.70 5.59 2.73
N ILE A 312 20.45 5.37 2.28
CA ILE A 312 19.36 6.34 2.51
C ILE A 312 19.03 6.55 4.00
N ILE A 313 19.22 5.51 4.83
CA ILE A 313 19.08 5.60 6.29
C ILE A 313 20.29 6.31 6.91
N VAL A 314 21.49 6.06 6.42
CA VAL A 314 22.71 6.75 6.87
C VAL A 314 22.62 8.25 6.60
N ASP A 315 22.14 8.63 5.40
CA ASP A 315 21.95 10.02 4.97
C ASP A 315 20.78 10.72 5.68
N GLY A 316 19.97 9.98 6.44
CA GLY A 316 18.85 10.51 7.22
C GLY A 316 17.65 10.93 6.35
N HIS A 317 17.57 10.45 5.12
CA HIS A 317 16.45 10.76 4.22
C HIS A 317 15.24 9.86 4.51
N ALA A 318 15.46 8.64 5.00
CA ALA A 318 14.42 7.74 5.49
C ALA A 318 14.82 7.07 6.81
N ASP A 319 13.84 6.58 7.57
CA ASP A 319 14.06 5.85 8.81
C ASP A 319 13.99 4.33 8.59
N LEU A 320 13.19 3.89 7.62
CA LEU A 320 13.05 2.50 7.20
C LEU A 320 12.98 2.39 5.68
N VAL A 321 13.20 1.19 5.16
CA VAL A 321 13.11 0.90 3.74
C VAL A 321 12.20 -0.30 3.50
N ALA A 322 11.20 -0.11 2.64
CA ALA A 322 10.27 -1.15 2.25
C ALA A 322 10.70 -1.81 0.93
N PHE A 323 10.66 -3.14 0.94
CA PHE A 323 11.07 -3.99 -0.18
C PHE A 323 9.85 -4.73 -0.73
N GLY A 324 9.65 -4.62 -2.04
CA GLY A 324 8.57 -5.30 -2.75
C GLY A 324 9.05 -6.60 -3.41
N ARG A 325 9.48 -6.49 -4.67
CA ARG A 325 9.90 -7.62 -5.53
C ARG A 325 10.88 -8.58 -4.86
N MET A 326 11.88 -8.07 -4.13
CA MET A 326 12.83 -8.95 -3.42
C MET A 326 12.15 -9.77 -2.32
N PHE A 327 11.20 -9.19 -1.59
CA PHE A 327 10.48 -9.90 -0.53
C PHE A 327 9.45 -10.90 -1.11
N VAL A 328 9.03 -10.74 -2.37
CA VAL A 328 8.26 -11.79 -3.07
C VAL A 328 9.05 -13.08 -3.13
N SER A 329 10.31 -13.03 -3.58
CA SER A 329 11.13 -14.24 -3.77
C SER A 329 11.99 -14.64 -2.59
N ASN A 330 12.16 -13.78 -1.58
CA ASN A 330 13.03 -14.01 -0.44
C ASN A 330 12.22 -13.83 0.85
N PRO A 331 11.63 -14.91 1.40
CA PRO A 331 10.82 -14.81 2.63
C PRO A 331 11.65 -14.36 3.84
N ASP A 332 12.94 -14.66 3.85
CA ASP A 332 13.93 -14.34 4.87
C ASP A 332 14.86 -13.18 4.47
N LEU A 333 14.35 -12.25 3.63
CA LEU A 333 15.13 -11.13 3.09
C LEU A 333 15.97 -10.37 4.14
N PRO A 334 15.47 -10.04 5.36
CA PRO A 334 16.29 -9.36 6.36
C PRO A 334 17.59 -10.10 6.70
N GLU A 335 17.56 -11.43 6.82
CA GLU A 335 18.73 -12.23 7.17
C GLU A 335 19.66 -12.45 5.96
N ARG A 336 19.10 -12.56 4.74
CA ARG A 336 19.90 -12.58 3.51
C ARG A 336 20.70 -11.29 3.35
N LEU A 337 20.06 -10.14 3.53
CA LEU A 337 20.72 -8.84 3.48
C LEU A 337 21.77 -8.68 4.59
N ARG A 338 21.51 -9.24 5.78
CA ARG A 338 22.43 -9.16 6.92
C ARG A 338 23.71 -9.96 6.72
N SER A 339 23.57 -11.18 6.18
CA SER A 339 24.68 -12.10 5.95
C SER A 339 25.37 -11.88 4.60
N GLY A 340 24.75 -11.15 3.68
CA GLY A 340 25.22 -11.01 2.30
C GLY A 340 24.97 -12.27 1.46
N ALA A 341 24.03 -13.12 1.86
CA ALA A 341 23.69 -14.33 1.12
C ALA A 341 23.05 -14.03 -0.24
N PRO A 342 23.19 -14.93 -1.24
CA PRO A 342 22.53 -14.79 -2.53
C PRO A 342 21.01 -14.62 -2.38
N LEU A 343 20.41 -13.82 -3.25
CA LEU A 343 18.97 -13.62 -3.31
C LEU A 343 18.33 -14.53 -4.37
N ASN A 344 17.19 -15.11 -4.04
CA ASN A 344 16.34 -15.79 -5.00
C ASN A 344 15.84 -14.81 -6.07
N GLN A 345 15.88 -15.24 -7.32
CA GLN A 345 15.29 -14.48 -8.42
C GLN A 345 13.77 -14.56 -8.37
N TYR A 346 13.10 -13.42 -8.51
CA TYR A 346 11.66 -13.38 -8.62
C TYR A 346 11.20 -13.77 -10.03
N ASP A 347 10.02 -14.37 -10.11
CA ASP A 347 9.33 -14.64 -11.36
C ASP A 347 8.10 -13.72 -11.46
N ARG A 348 8.10 -12.84 -12.46
CA ARG A 348 7.02 -11.88 -12.63
C ARG A 348 5.72 -12.53 -13.12
N THR A 349 5.81 -13.69 -13.79
CA THR A 349 4.63 -14.36 -14.35
C THR A 349 3.70 -14.91 -13.27
N THR A 350 4.19 -15.04 -12.04
CA THR A 350 3.46 -15.56 -10.87
C THR A 350 3.14 -14.47 -9.84
N PHE A 351 3.32 -13.18 -10.16
CA PHE A 351 3.00 -12.11 -9.22
C PHE A 351 1.51 -12.04 -8.90
N TYR A 352 0.65 -12.20 -9.90
CA TYR A 352 -0.80 -11.97 -9.81
C TYR A 352 -1.58 -13.24 -10.09
N GLY A 353 -2.45 -13.66 -9.17
CA GLY A 353 -3.29 -14.83 -9.32
C GLY A 353 -2.54 -16.14 -9.12
N GLY A 354 -3.21 -17.25 -9.41
CA GLY A 354 -2.62 -18.59 -9.36
C GLY A 354 -2.70 -19.24 -7.98
N ASP A 355 -1.74 -20.13 -7.70
CA ASP A 355 -1.68 -20.96 -6.51
C ASP A 355 -0.43 -20.65 -5.67
N ALA A 356 0.09 -21.66 -4.95
CA ALA A 356 1.30 -21.56 -4.14
C ALA A 356 2.57 -21.23 -4.96
N ARG A 357 2.57 -21.51 -6.28
CA ARG A 357 3.73 -21.29 -7.14
C ARG A 357 4.06 -19.81 -7.29
N GLY A 358 5.33 -19.46 -7.06
CA GLY A 358 5.80 -18.08 -7.01
C GLY A 358 5.20 -17.27 -5.85
N TYR A 359 4.69 -17.95 -4.83
CA TYR A 359 4.04 -17.32 -3.67
C TYR A 359 4.64 -17.81 -2.35
N THR A 360 4.44 -19.09 -2.04
CA THR A 360 4.91 -19.74 -0.79
C THR A 360 5.97 -20.80 -1.03
N ASP A 361 6.34 -21.07 -2.30
CA ASP A 361 7.33 -22.08 -2.69
C ASP A 361 8.77 -21.54 -2.86
N TYR A 362 8.99 -20.25 -2.60
CA TYR A 362 10.34 -19.68 -2.53
C TYR A 362 11.06 -20.12 -1.27
N LYS A 363 12.23 -20.77 -1.45
CA LYS A 363 13.03 -21.30 -0.35
C LYS A 363 13.67 -20.21 0.51
N SER A 364 13.70 -20.45 1.81
CA SER A 364 14.57 -19.74 2.76
C SER A 364 16.02 -20.20 2.62
N MET A 365 16.97 -19.43 3.16
CA MET A 365 18.39 -19.79 3.19
C MET A 365 18.63 -21.13 3.89
N LEU A 366 17.88 -21.42 4.94
CA LEU A 366 18.00 -22.70 5.66
C LEU A 366 17.61 -23.87 4.77
N GLU A 367 16.60 -23.70 3.93
CA GLU A 367 16.17 -24.73 2.97
C GLU A 367 17.13 -24.83 1.78
N ASP A 368 17.72 -23.72 1.34
CA ASP A 368 18.77 -23.70 0.31
C ASP A 368 20.05 -24.40 0.78
N ALA A 369 20.41 -24.29 2.07
CA ALA A 369 21.61 -24.91 2.63
C ALA A 369 21.51 -26.44 2.78
N VAL A 370 20.29 -26.99 2.74
CA VAL A 370 19.99 -28.43 2.92
C VAL A 370 19.69 -29.12 1.58
N ALA A 371 19.46 -28.36 0.51
CA ALA A 371 19.22 -28.85 -0.85
C ALA A 371 20.52 -28.98 -1.64
#